data_AF-A0A930KW31-F1
#
_entry.id   AF-A0A930KW31-F1
#
_cell.length_a   1.000
_cell.length_b   1.000
_cell.length_c   1.000
_cell.angle_alpha   90.00
_cell.angle_beta   90.00
_cell.angle_gamma   90.00
#
_symmetry.space_group_name_H-M   'P 1'
#
loop_
_entity.id
_entity.type
_entity.pdbx_description
1 polymer ?
#
loop_
_entity_poly.entity_id
_entity_poly.type
_entity_poly.pdbx_seq_one_letter_code
_entity_poly.pdbx_strand_id
1 'polypeptide(L)'
;MTQETSDSYCATGADIQQMLSTDVGPVFKMVWDAPNHSPECLEQATREIATLHQNTGNTQQDSSSDDRAKHPRVRTFWLEAMLNIAVDWIKENQEQFHSDNQAHCLIHLIKAGQTNGHTRQKHLHNAVTALTAWRDETTTKGK
;
A
#
# COMPACT_ATOMS: atom_id res chain seq x y z
N MET A 1 15.01 36.43 -8.98
CA MET A 1 13.77 35.81 -8.50
C MET A 1 13.99 34.32 -8.57
N THR A 2 14.38 33.73 -7.46
CA THR A 2 14.58 32.29 -7.34
C THR A 2 13.18 31.67 -7.34
N GLN A 3 12.91 30.86 -8.35
CA GLN A 3 11.70 30.07 -8.44
C GLN A 3 11.76 29.11 -7.26
N GLU A 4 10.96 29.35 -6.22
CA GLU A 4 10.70 28.34 -5.21
C GLU A 4 10.03 27.20 -5.97
N THR A 5 10.83 26.21 -6.34
CA THR A 5 10.31 24.90 -6.68
C THR A 5 9.54 24.48 -5.45
N SER A 6 8.20 24.55 -5.51
CA SER A 6 7.34 23.85 -4.56
C SER A 6 7.99 22.50 -4.34
N ASP A 7 8.49 22.25 -3.13
CA ASP A 7 9.03 20.95 -2.76
C ASP A 7 7.89 19.97 -2.95
N SER A 8 7.82 19.39 -4.15
CA SER A 8 6.87 18.36 -4.50
C SER A 8 7.18 17.24 -3.52
N TYR A 9 6.29 17.02 -2.57
CA TYR A 9 6.44 16.00 -1.56
C TYR A 9 6.63 14.65 -2.27
N CYS A 10 7.88 14.21 -2.36
CA CYS A 10 8.25 12.92 -2.91
C CYS A 10 8.18 11.92 -1.76
N ALA A 11 6.98 11.37 -1.54
CA ALA A 11 6.77 10.36 -0.52
C ALA A 11 7.60 9.12 -0.88
N THR A 12 8.58 8.76 -0.04
CA THR A 12 9.30 7.50 -0.26
C THR A 12 8.44 6.32 0.16
N GLY A 13 8.72 5.12 -0.37
CA GLY A 13 8.05 3.90 0.09
C GLY A 13 8.22 3.66 1.60
N ALA A 14 9.31 4.14 2.20
CA ALA A 14 9.55 4.06 3.63
C ALA A 14 8.65 5.02 4.44
N ASP A 15 8.42 6.23 3.94
CA ASP A 15 7.52 7.20 4.58
C ASP A 15 6.09 6.66 4.59
N ILE A 16 5.63 6.12 3.45
CA ILE A 16 4.30 5.53 3.32
C ILE A 16 4.15 4.31 4.23
N GLN A 17 5.16 3.43 4.28
CA GLN A 17 5.17 2.28 5.18
C GLN A 17 4.92 2.69 6.65
N GLN A 18 5.57 3.76 7.13
CA GLN A 18 5.42 4.21 8.52
C GLN A 18 4.05 4.80 8.84
N MET A 19 3.32 5.27 7.82
CA MET A 19 1.97 5.81 7.96
C MET A 19 0.89 4.71 7.94
N LEU A 20 1.20 3.52 7.43
CA LEU A 20 0.28 2.39 7.34
C LEU A 20 0.22 1.58 8.64
N SER A 21 -0.81 0.73 8.75
CA SER A 21 -0.93 -0.21 9.87
C SER A 21 0.24 -1.19 9.90
N THR A 22 0.55 -1.70 11.09
CA THR A 22 1.72 -2.58 11.34
C THR A 22 1.73 -3.86 10.51
N ASP A 23 0.57 -4.31 10.06
CA ASP A 23 0.38 -5.49 9.23
C ASP A 23 0.41 -5.19 7.72
N VAL A 24 -0.08 -4.02 7.28
CA VAL A 24 -0.10 -3.62 5.85
C VAL A 24 1.19 -2.96 5.42
N GLY A 25 1.81 -2.13 6.27
CA GLY A 25 3.02 -1.36 5.96
C GLY A 25 4.19 -2.22 5.46
N PRO A 26 4.55 -3.34 6.13
CA PRO A 26 5.60 -4.23 5.65
C PRO A 26 5.31 -4.84 4.28
N VAL A 27 4.06 -5.23 4.02
CA VAL A 27 3.64 -5.82 2.75
C VAL A 27 3.64 -4.77 1.63
N PHE A 28 3.23 -3.54 1.94
CA PHE A 28 3.38 -2.40 1.03
C PHE A 28 4.83 -2.20 0.62
N LYS A 29 5.77 -2.17 1.59
CA LYS A 29 7.19 -1.99 1.29
C LYS A 29 7.76 -3.12 0.45
N MET A 30 7.33 -4.36 0.72
CA MET A 30 7.71 -5.52 -0.07
C MET A 30 7.32 -5.37 -1.55
N VAL A 31 6.11 -4.89 -1.85
CA VAL A 31 5.65 -4.63 -3.23
C VAL A 31 6.35 -3.41 -3.84
N TRP A 32 6.63 -2.39 -3.03
CA TRP A 32 7.34 -1.19 -3.47
C TRP A 32 8.77 -1.51 -3.91
N ASP A 33 9.48 -2.33 -3.14
CA ASP A 33 10.87 -2.72 -3.41
C ASP A 33 10.98 -3.93 -4.36
N ALA A 34 9.86 -4.54 -4.75
CA ALA A 34 9.88 -5.78 -5.53
C ALA A 34 10.56 -5.54 -6.88
N PRO A 35 11.63 -6.31 -7.20
CA PRO A 35 12.30 -6.17 -8.48
C PRO A 35 11.38 -6.68 -9.60
N ASN A 36 11.36 -5.98 -10.74
CA ASN A 36 10.51 -6.33 -11.88
C ASN A 36 10.63 -7.78 -12.38
N HIS A 37 11.78 -8.42 -12.18
CA HIS A 37 12.08 -9.74 -12.73
C HIS A 37 12.20 -10.85 -11.68
N SER A 38 11.61 -10.70 -10.48
CA SER A 38 11.55 -11.80 -9.51
C SER A 38 10.11 -12.26 -9.26
N PRO A 39 9.67 -13.30 -9.98
CA PRO A 39 8.42 -13.98 -9.68
C PRO A 39 8.33 -14.44 -8.22
N GLU A 40 9.44 -14.84 -7.60
CA GLU A 40 9.50 -15.30 -6.21
C GLU A 40 9.13 -14.18 -5.22
N CYS A 41 9.62 -12.95 -5.45
CA CYS A 41 9.24 -11.79 -4.67
C CYS A 41 7.74 -11.49 -4.80
N LEU A 42 7.20 -11.58 -6.02
CA LEU A 42 5.76 -11.33 -6.27
C LEU A 42 4.88 -12.43 -5.66
N GLU A 43 5.32 -13.68 -5.70
CA GLU A 43 4.64 -14.80 -5.02
C GLU A 43 4.65 -14.63 -3.51
N GLN A 44 5.77 -14.22 -2.92
CA GLN A 44 5.84 -13.97 -1.49
C GLN A 44 4.88 -12.85 -1.08
N ALA A 45 4.93 -11.70 -1.79
CA ALA A 45 4.01 -10.61 -1.53
C ALA A 45 2.54 -11.03 -1.70
N THR A 46 2.23 -11.86 -2.70
CA THR A 46 0.87 -12.40 -2.89
C THR A 46 0.41 -13.22 -1.69
N ARG A 47 1.27 -14.09 -1.14
CA ARG A 47 0.98 -14.89 0.05
C ARG A 47 0.73 -14.01 1.29
N GLU A 48 1.52 -12.96 1.48
CA GLU A 48 1.33 -12.03 2.60
C GLU A 48 0.00 -11.28 2.50
N ILE A 49 -0.33 -10.73 1.32
CA ILE A 49 -1.61 -10.03 1.11
C ILE A 49 -2.80 -10.99 1.30
N ALA A 50 -2.70 -12.23 0.81
CA ALA A 50 -3.73 -13.24 1.00
C ALA A 50 -3.92 -13.60 2.48
N THR A 51 -2.85 -13.65 3.26
CA THR A 51 -2.89 -13.88 4.71
C THR A 51 -3.61 -12.73 5.42
N LEU A 52 -3.30 -11.46 5.08
CA LEU A 52 -4.03 -10.30 5.59
C LEU A 52 -5.53 -10.36 5.25
N HIS A 53 -5.86 -10.78 4.03
CA HIS A 53 -7.24 -10.91 3.58
C HIS A 53 -8.02 -11.94 4.41
N GLN A 54 -7.41 -13.11 4.67
CA GLN A 54 -8.00 -14.16 5.51
C GLN A 54 -8.17 -13.71 6.97
N ASN A 55 -7.15 -13.02 7.52
CA ASN A 55 -7.17 -12.56 8.90
C ASN A 55 -8.21 -11.45 9.14
N THR A 56 -8.53 -10.65 8.12
CA THR A 56 -9.58 -9.62 8.19
C THR A 56 -10.97 -10.23 8.41
N GLY A 57 -11.19 -11.49 8.00
CA GLY A 57 -12.43 -12.23 8.29
C GLY A 57 -12.53 -12.75 9.73
N ASN A 58 -11.41 -12.87 10.44
CA ASN A 58 -11.33 -13.44 11.78
C ASN A 58 -11.21 -12.39 12.90
N THR A 59 -11.02 -11.11 12.57
CA THR A 59 -10.94 -10.03 13.56
C THR A 59 -12.34 -9.57 13.97
N GLN A 60 -13.02 -10.36 14.80
CA GLN A 60 -14.05 -9.80 15.69
C GLN A 60 -13.35 -8.85 16.67
N GLN A 61 -13.65 -7.56 16.56
CA GLN A 61 -13.45 -6.50 17.56
C GLN A 61 -12.47 -6.79 18.70
N ASP A 62 -11.17 -6.67 18.48
CA ASP A 62 -10.26 -6.38 19.60
C ASP A 62 -10.17 -4.86 19.74
N SER A 63 -11.07 -4.35 20.60
CA SER A 63 -10.99 -2.99 21.13
C SER A 63 -9.82 -2.92 22.10
N SER A 64 -8.59 -2.85 21.60
CA SER A 64 -7.43 -2.55 22.43
C SER A 64 -7.38 -1.04 22.66
N SER A 65 -7.79 -0.63 23.85
CA SER A 65 -7.50 0.71 24.39
C SER A 65 -6.00 0.98 24.29
N ASP A 66 -5.61 2.02 23.58
CA ASP A 66 -4.31 2.64 23.78
C ASP A 66 -4.51 4.02 24.40
N ASP A 67 -4.20 4.06 25.69
CA ASP A 67 -4.38 5.14 26.62
C ASP A 67 -3.19 6.11 26.48
N ARG A 68 -3.05 6.74 25.29
CA ARG A 68 -2.00 7.74 25.02
C ARG A 68 -2.23 8.55 23.72
N ALA A 69 -3.05 9.60 23.77
CA ALA A 69 -2.78 10.85 23.04
C ALA A 69 -3.87 11.89 23.34
N LYS A 70 -3.47 13.12 23.69
CA LYS A 70 -4.38 14.26 23.82
C LYS A 70 -4.89 14.82 22.48
N HIS A 71 -4.47 14.23 21.33
CA HIS A 71 -4.91 14.62 19.98
C HIS A 71 -5.12 13.43 18.99
N PRO A 72 -5.91 12.39 19.32
CA PRO A 72 -6.07 11.22 18.44
C PRO A 72 -6.68 11.62 17.09
N ARG A 73 -7.69 12.49 17.11
CA ARG A 73 -8.44 12.90 15.91
C ARG A 73 -7.60 13.69 14.90
N VAL A 74 -6.73 14.59 15.37
CA VAL A 74 -5.87 15.41 14.50
C VAL A 74 -4.80 14.53 13.86
N ARG A 75 -4.21 13.60 14.62
CA ARG A 75 -3.24 12.63 14.09
C ARG A 75 -3.90 11.72 13.04
N THR A 76 -5.11 11.22 13.31
CA THR A 76 -5.86 10.40 12.33
C THR A 76 -6.16 11.17 11.06
N PHE A 77 -6.66 12.40 11.17
CA PHE A 77 -6.95 13.25 10.01
C PHE A 77 -5.71 13.56 9.16
N TRP A 78 -4.58 13.89 9.82
CA TRP A 78 -3.33 14.18 9.12
C TRP A 78 -2.78 12.94 8.40
N LEU A 79 -2.79 11.77 9.04
CA LEU A 79 -2.38 10.51 8.41
C LEU A 79 -3.26 10.17 7.21
N GLU A 80 -4.57 10.34 7.32
CA GLU A 80 -5.49 10.11 6.21
C GLU A 80 -5.21 11.03 5.03
N ALA A 81 -4.96 12.32 5.29
CA ALA A 81 -4.60 13.28 4.26
C ALA A 81 -3.27 12.92 3.57
N MET A 82 -2.23 12.54 4.33
CA MET A 82 -0.94 12.17 3.76
C MET A 82 -1.02 10.89 2.91
N LEU A 83 -1.80 9.91 3.35
CA LEU A 83 -2.02 8.69 2.58
C LEU A 83 -2.81 8.96 1.29
N ASN A 84 -3.76 9.90 1.31
CA ASN A 84 -4.46 10.33 0.09
C ASN A 84 -3.52 11.06 -0.89
N ILE A 85 -2.64 11.93 -0.39
CA ILE A 85 -1.59 12.57 -1.21
C ILE A 85 -0.66 11.51 -1.81
N ALA A 86 -0.26 10.50 -1.04
CA ALA A 86 0.55 9.41 -1.55
C ALA A 86 -0.18 8.62 -2.65
N VAL A 87 -1.48 8.37 -2.51
CA VAL A 87 -2.28 7.72 -3.55
C VAL A 87 -2.31 8.56 -4.83
N ASP A 88 -2.50 9.86 -4.73
CA ASP A 88 -2.54 10.75 -5.90
C ASP A 88 -1.17 10.85 -6.56
N TRP A 89 -0.10 10.96 -5.77
CA TRP A 89 1.28 10.90 -6.27
C TRP A 89 1.56 9.59 -7.04
N ILE A 90 1.15 8.43 -6.52
CA ILE A 90 1.34 7.14 -7.23
C ILE A 90 0.58 7.13 -8.57
N LYS A 91 -0.62 7.72 -8.64
CA LYS A 91 -1.39 7.80 -9.91
C LYS A 91 -0.75 8.74 -10.92
N GLU A 92 -0.19 9.85 -10.46
CA GLU A 92 0.43 10.86 -11.32
C GLU A 92 1.80 10.42 -11.84
N ASN A 93 2.45 9.48 -11.17
CA ASN A 93 3.82 9.02 -11.45
C ASN A 93 3.86 7.52 -11.78
N GLN A 94 2.82 6.97 -12.43
CA GLN A 94 2.73 5.53 -12.74
C GLN A 94 3.93 5.02 -13.56
N GLU A 95 4.49 5.87 -14.41
CA GLU A 95 5.66 5.59 -15.24
C GLU A 95 6.97 5.36 -14.44
N GLN A 96 7.01 5.75 -13.16
CA GLN A 96 8.16 5.48 -12.28
C GLN A 96 8.16 4.04 -11.73
N PHE A 97 7.04 3.32 -11.88
CA PHE A 97 6.89 1.94 -11.44
C PHE A 97 7.20 0.97 -12.57
N HIS A 98 7.42 -0.29 -12.21
CA HIS A 98 7.75 -1.35 -13.15
C HIS A 98 6.55 -1.79 -14.02
N SER A 99 5.33 -1.56 -13.54
CA SER A 99 4.08 -1.84 -14.24
C SER A 99 2.94 -1.03 -13.62
N ASP A 100 1.93 -0.67 -14.41
CA ASP A 100 0.67 -0.09 -13.94
C ASP A 100 0.04 -0.98 -12.85
N ASN A 101 0.24 -2.30 -12.95
CA ASN A 101 -0.23 -3.26 -11.95
C ASN A 101 0.52 -3.15 -10.61
N GLN A 102 1.80 -2.79 -10.61
CA GLN A 102 2.53 -2.47 -9.38
C GLN A 102 1.90 -1.24 -8.71
N ALA A 103 1.70 -0.17 -9.47
CA ALA A 103 1.08 1.06 -8.96
C ALA A 103 -0.34 0.82 -8.42
N HIS A 104 -1.16 0.05 -9.15
CA HIS A 104 -2.50 -0.35 -8.70
C HIS A 104 -2.48 -1.19 -7.42
N CYS A 105 -1.53 -2.12 -7.30
CA CYS A 105 -1.36 -2.91 -6.07
C CYS A 105 -1.05 -2.00 -4.88
N LEU A 106 -0.08 -1.09 -5.02
CA LEU A 106 0.33 -0.14 -3.97
C LEU A 106 -0.82 0.76 -3.51
N ILE A 107 -1.59 1.32 -4.45
CA ILE A 107 -2.78 2.14 -4.14
C ILE A 107 -3.79 1.34 -3.33
N HIS A 108 -4.02 0.07 -3.68
CA HIS A 108 -4.96 -0.77 -2.97
C HIS A 108 -4.46 -1.18 -1.58
N LEU A 109 -3.16 -1.37 -1.40
CA LEU A 109 -2.58 -1.57 -0.07
C LEU A 109 -2.72 -0.33 0.82
N ILE A 110 -2.51 0.88 0.29
CA ILE A 110 -2.75 2.11 1.04
C ILE A 110 -4.21 2.18 1.51
N LYS A 111 -5.16 1.98 0.58
CA LYS A 111 -6.59 1.98 0.92
C LYS A 111 -6.97 0.88 1.90
N ALA A 112 -6.33 -0.29 1.83
CA ALA A 112 -6.54 -1.36 2.80
C ALA A 112 -6.04 -0.97 4.20
N GLY A 113 -4.93 -0.24 4.32
CA GLY A 113 -4.42 0.27 5.59
C GLY A 113 -5.28 1.39 6.20
N GLN A 114 -6.07 2.10 5.38
CA GLN A 114 -6.99 3.16 5.82
C GLN A 114 -8.40 2.65 6.17
N THR A 115 -8.72 1.40 5.87
CA THR A 115 -10.09 0.86 5.96
C THR A 115 -10.15 -0.39 6.84
N ASN A 116 -11.36 -0.81 7.21
CA ASN A 116 -11.59 -2.01 8.02
C ASN A 116 -12.72 -2.88 7.41
N GLY A 117 -12.86 -4.11 7.91
CA GLY A 117 -13.94 -5.03 7.55
C GLY A 117 -14.03 -5.31 6.05
N HIS A 118 -15.25 -5.26 5.50
CA HIS A 118 -15.51 -5.61 4.10
C HIS A 118 -14.79 -4.70 3.09
N THR A 119 -14.69 -3.39 3.38
CA THR A 119 -13.97 -2.45 2.50
C THR A 119 -12.48 -2.77 2.44
N ARG A 120 -11.88 -3.10 3.60
CA ARG A 120 -10.50 -3.56 3.68
C ARG A 120 -10.29 -4.85 2.88
N GLN A 121 -11.19 -5.83 3.04
CA GLN A 121 -11.14 -7.09 2.27
C GLN A 121 -11.18 -6.83 0.77
N LYS A 122 -12.09 -5.98 0.29
CA LYS A 122 -12.18 -5.60 -1.13
C LYS A 122 -10.85 -5.02 -1.64
N HIS A 123 -10.21 -4.14 -0.87
CA HIS A 123 -8.93 -3.56 -1.26
C HIS A 123 -7.79 -4.58 -1.25
N LEU A 124 -7.71 -5.45 -0.25
CA LEU A 124 -6.73 -6.54 -0.22
C LEU A 124 -6.93 -7.51 -1.39
N HIS A 125 -8.18 -7.86 -1.74
CA HIS A 125 -8.49 -8.68 -2.91
C HIS A 125 -8.02 -8.00 -4.21
N ASN A 126 -8.34 -6.73 -4.40
CA ASN A 126 -7.88 -5.99 -5.58
C ASN A 126 -6.35 -5.88 -5.65
N ALA A 127 -5.66 -5.74 -4.50
CA ALA A 127 -4.20 -5.73 -4.45
C ALA A 127 -3.61 -7.07 -4.91
N VAL A 128 -4.19 -8.20 -4.49
CA VAL A 128 -3.81 -9.54 -4.98
C VAL A 128 -4.04 -9.67 -6.48
N THR A 129 -5.19 -9.22 -6.99
CA THR A 129 -5.52 -9.28 -8.42
C THR A 129 -4.51 -8.50 -9.26
N ALA A 130 -4.17 -7.28 -8.85
CA ALA A 130 -3.17 -6.46 -9.53
C ALA A 130 -1.77 -7.10 -9.48
N LEU A 131 -1.34 -7.59 -8.31
CA LEU A 131 -0.04 -8.23 -8.15
C LEU A 131 0.10 -9.52 -9.00
N THR A 132 -0.99 -10.28 -9.10
CA THR A 132 -1.06 -11.47 -9.96
C THR A 132 -0.93 -11.09 -11.43
N ALA A 133 -1.62 -10.05 -11.88
CA ALA A 133 -1.50 -9.55 -13.25
C ALA A 133 -0.07 -9.07 -13.57
N TRP A 134 0.58 -8.37 -12.64
CA TRP A 134 1.99 -7.97 -12.79
C TRP A 134 2.92 -9.19 -12.92
N ARG A 135 2.70 -10.23 -12.11
CA ARG A 135 3.48 -11.48 -12.20
C ARG A 135 3.29 -12.18 -13.56
N ASP A 136 2.07 -12.21 -14.07
CA ASP A 136 1.78 -12.86 -15.35
C ASP A 136 2.40 -12.06 -16.53
N GLU A 137 2.43 -10.72 -16.45
CA GLU A 137 3.17 -9.85 -17.39
C GLU A 137 4.69 -10.08 -17.38
N THR A 138 5.28 -10.23 -16.19
CA THR A 138 6.73 -10.44 -16.05
C THR A 138 7.13 -11.83 -16.55
N THR A 139 6.30 -12.84 -16.34
CA THR A 139 6.51 -14.21 -16.84
C THR A 139 6.38 -14.29 -18.37
N THR A 140 5.49 -13.50 -18.97
CA THR A 140 5.28 -13.48 -20.42
C THR A 140 6.36 -12.69 -21.16
N LYS A 141 6.90 -11.62 -20.57
CA LYS A 141 8.03 -10.84 -21.13
C LYS A 141 9.39 -11.53 -20.98
N GLY A 142 9.52 -12.53 -20.10
CA GLY A 142 10.75 -13.28 -19.86
C GLY A 142 10.95 -14.52 -20.74
N LYS A 143 10.02 -14.79 -21.68
CA LYS A 143 10.13 -15.84 -22.71
C LYS A 143 10.44 -15.24 -24.07
#